data_AF-A0A817ZKT5-F1
#
_entry.id   AF-A0A817ZKT5-F1
#
_cell.length_a   1.000
_cell.length_b   1.000
_cell.length_c   1.000
_cell.angle_alpha   90.00
_cell.angle_beta   90.00
_cell.angle_gamma   90.00
#
_symmetry.space_group_name_H-M   'P 1'
#
loop_
_entity.id
_entity.type
_entity.pdbx_description
1 polymer ?
#
loop_
_entity_poly.entity_id
_entity_poly.type
_entity_poly.pdbx_seq_one_letter_code
_entity_poly.pdbx_strand_id
1 'polypeptide(L)'
;MGRAGRPQFDDSGKAVIMVHDVKKNFYKKFLYEPFPVESSLLNVLADHLNAEIVSGTISSKQEALDYLTWTYFFRRLLVNPSYYNMEPLSNNTNEQQTLNTYLSAIVQRSLDELIRATCIFVNEDDQRTLQATVHARIASHYYISYRTIHMFAQRVTSNITLGELIDVISCAYEYAEMP
;
A
#
# COMPACT_ATOMS: atom_id res chain seq x y z
N MET A 1 15.91 -25.30 0.70
CA MET A 1 15.65 -25.79 2.07
C MET A 1 14.47 -26.76 2.09
N GLY A 2 13.23 -26.32 1.89
CA GLY A 2 12.04 -27.20 1.99
C GLY A 2 11.92 -28.34 0.96
N ARG A 3 12.85 -28.43 -0.01
CA ARG A 3 12.96 -29.55 -0.96
C ARG A 3 14.20 -30.43 -0.71
N ALA A 4 15.01 -30.13 0.30
CA ALA A 4 16.21 -30.89 0.61
C ALA A 4 15.83 -32.08 1.52
N GLY A 5 16.08 -33.30 1.03
CA GLY A 5 15.65 -34.54 1.67
C GLY A 5 14.31 -35.03 1.15
N ARG A 6 14.23 -36.33 0.85
CA ARG A 6 13.01 -36.98 0.38
C ARG A 6 12.26 -37.59 1.57
N PRO A 7 11.05 -37.10 1.89
CA PRO A 7 10.23 -37.72 2.93
C PRO A 7 9.97 -39.17 2.49
N GLN A 8 10.42 -40.16 3.29
CA GLN A 8 10.40 -41.64 3.07
C GLN A 8 11.70 -42.30 2.59
N PHE A 9 12.68 -41.59 2.03
CA PHE A 9 13.89 -42.23 1.49
C PHE A 9 15.19 -41.81 2.18
N ASP A 10 15.26 -40.58 2.68
CA ASP A 10 16.48 -40.02 3.24
C ASP A 10 16.32 -39.76 4.75
N ASP A 11 17.31 -40.15 5.56
CA ASP A 11 17.33 -39.90 7.00
C ASP A 11 17.65 -38.44 7.35
N SER A 12 18.22 -37.68 6.41
CA SER A 12 18.49 -36.25 6.57
C SER A 12 18.56 -35.52 5.23
N GLY A 13 18.15 -34.25 5.23
CA GLY A 13 18.33 -33.33 4.11
C GLY A 13 19.51 -32.39 4.36
N LYS A 14 20.41 -32.25 3.37
CA LYS A 14 21.47 -31.23 3.40
C LYS A 14 21.21 -30.18 2.33
N ALA A 15 21.31 -28.91 2.72
CA ALA A 15 21.23 -27.78 1.80
C ALA A 15 22.45 -26.88 2.02
N VAL A 16 23.18 -26.60 0.95
CA VAL A 16 24.32 -25.69 0.97
C VAL A 16 23.87 -24.36 0.38
N ILE A 17 23.98 -23.29 1.15
CA ILE A 17 23.64 -21.94 0.72
C ILE A 17 24.92 -21.18 0.41
N MET A 18 25.16 -20.91 -0.87
CA MET A 18 26.28 -20.09 -1.34
C MET A 18 25.83 -18.63 -1.41
N VAL A 19 26.43 -17.76 -0.60
CA VAL A 19 26.11 -16.34 -0.52
C VAL A 19 27.38 -15.52 -0.36
N HIS A 20 27.31 -14.24 -0.72
CA HIS A 20 28.38 -13.28 -0.40
C HIS A 20 28.59 -13.20 1.11
N ASP A 21 29.84 -13.07 1.56
CA ASP A 21 30.20 -13.18 2.98
C ASP A 21 29.43 -12.17 3.86
N VAL A 22 29.22 -10.95 3.36
CA VAL A 22 28.42 -9.92 4.07
C VAL A 22 26.98 -10.34 4.37
N LYS A 23 26.39 -11.25 3.57
CA LYS A 23 25.03 -11.76 3.74
C LYS A 23 24.99 -13.08 4.53
N LYS A 24 26.14 -13.67 4.88
CA LYS A 24 26.22 -14.97 5.57
C LYS A 24 25.49 -14.95 6.90
N ASN A 25 25.73 -13.93 7.73
CA ASN A 25 25.08 -13.80 9.04
C ASN A 25 23.58 -13.52 8.92
N PHE A 26 23.19 -12.70 7.93
CA PHE A 26 21.79 -12.44 7.59
C PHE A 26 21.06 -13.77 7.33
N TYR A 27 21.50 -14.55 6.35
CA TYR A 27 20.85 -15.82 6.03
C TYR A 27 20.95 -16.83 7.17
N LYS A 28 22.10 -16.93 7.87
CA LYS A 28 22.25 -17.83 9.02
C LYS A 28 21.18 -17.57 10.07
N LYS A 29 20.90 -16.31 10.42
CA LYS A 29 19.86 -15.96 11.39
C LYS A 29 18.47 -16.44 10.93
N PHE A 30 18.10 -16.19 9.67
CA PHE A 30 16.78 -16.57 9.14
C PHE A 30 16.55 -18.07 8.94
N LEU A 31 17.60 -18.88 8.95
CA LEU A 31 17.44 -20.34 8.89
C LEU A 31 17.01 -20.93 10.24
N TYR A 32 17.32 -20.24 11.34
CA TYR A 32 17.06 -20.74 12.70
C TYR A 32 16.01 -19.91 13.43
N GLU A 33 15.78 -18.66 13.03
CA GLU A 33 14.76 -17.77 13.57
C GLU A 33 13.77 -17.36 12.47
N PRO A 34 12.45 -17.33 12.76
CA PRO A 34 11.44 -16.90 11.79
C PRO A 34 11.64 -15.43 11.42
N PHE A 35 11.33 -15.09 10.16
CA PHE A 35 11.43 -13.70 9.67
C PHE A 35 10.34 -12.83 10.32
N PRO A 36 10.68 -11.66 10.90
CA PRO A 36 9.68 -10.72 11.37
C PRO A 36 8.96 -10.10 10.17
N VAL A 37 7.71 -10.53 9.93
CA VAL A 37 6.88 -9.98 8.85
C VAL A 37 6.24 -8.69 9.35
N GLU A 38 6.34 -7.64 8.54
CA GLU A 38 5.72 -6.34 8.78
C GLU A 38 4.82 -5.96 7.60
N SER A 39 3.76 -5.21 7.86
CA SER A 39 2.86 -4.73 6.79
C SER A 39 3.52 -3.67 5.91
N SER A 40 3.31 -3.76 4.60
CA SER A 40 3.70 -2.74 3.60
C SER A 40 2.51 -1.92 3.09
N LEU A 41 1.35 -1.99 3.76
CA LEU A 41 0.11 -1.36 3.29
C LEU A 41 0.23 0.15 3.06
N LEU A 42 1.02 0.85 3.88
CA LEU A 42 1.19 2.30 3.78
C LEU A 42 1.71 2.78 2.42
N ASN A 43 2.45 1.94 1.70
CA ASN A 43 3.02 2.28 0.39
C ASN A 43 1.96 2.31 -0.72
N VAL A 44 0.86 1.59 -0.54
CA VAL A 44 -0.19 1.36 -1.54
C VAL A 44 -1.59 1.72 -1.00
N LEU A 45 -1.65 2.43 0.14
CA LEU A 45 -2.90 2.67 0.86
C LEU A 45 -3.91 3.45 0.03
N ALA A 46 -3.47 4.45 -0.75
CA ALA A 46 -4.36 5.23 -1.61
C ALA A 46 -5.10 4.35 -2.63
N ASP A 47 -4.41 3.39 -3.26
CA ASP A 47 -5.04 2.47 -4.22
C ASP A 47 -6.07 1.55 -3.55
N HIS A 48 -5.78 1.06 -2.34
CA HIS A 48 -6.73 0.26 -1.56
C HIS A 48 -7.95 1.08 -1.12
N LEU A 49 -7.76 2.29 -0.60
CA LEU A 49 -8.87 3.17 -0.23
C LEU A 49 -9.72 3.53 -1.45
N ASN A 50 -9.09 3.78 -2.60
CA ASN A 50 -9.81 4.01 -3.85
C ASN A 50 -10.74 2.83 -4.21
N ALA A 51 -10.24 1.59 -4.11
CA ALA A 51 -11.03 0.40 -4.38
C ALA A 51 -12.22 0.25 -3.42
N GLU A 52 -12.02 0.51 -2.13
CA GLU A 52 -13.08 0.43 -1.12
C GLU A 52 -14.12 1.57 -1.21
N ILE A 53 -13.71 2.75 -1.71
CA ILE A 53 -14.66 3.84 -2.01
C ILE A 53 -15.47 3.51 -3.26
N VAL A 54 -14.85 2.89 -4.28
CA VAL A 54 -15.55 2.43 -5.50
C VAL A 54 -16.53 1.30 -5.20
N SER A 55 -16.19 0.37 -4.33
CA SER A 55 -17.07 -0.73 -3.90
C SER A 55 -18.23 -0.26 -3.02
N GLY A 56 -18.09 0.92 -2.40
CA GLY A 56 -19.06 1.48 -1.46
C GLY A 56 -18.86 1.00 -0.02
N THR A 57 -17.79 0.27 0.29
CA THR A 57 -17.43 -0.09 1.68
C THR A 57 -17.07 1.16 2.49
N ILE A 58 -16.42 2.14 1.86
CA ILE A 58 -15.99 3.39 2.49
C ILE A 58 -16.70 4.56 1.81
N SER A 59 -17.54 5.25 2.57
CA SER A 59 -18.27 6.45 2.17
C SER A 59 -17.83 7.69 2.97
N SER A 60 -17.01 7.54 4.02
CA SER A 60 -16.53 8.67 4.82
C SER A 60 -15.13 8.43 5.39
N LYS A 61 -14.47 9.50 5.85
CA LYS A 61 -13.17 9.41 6.54
C LYS A 61 -13.21 8.52 7.79
N GLN A 62 -14.33 8.51 8.52
CA GLN A 62 -14.47 7.67 9.70
C GLN A 62 -14.48 6.19 9.31
N GLU A 63 -15.22 5.82 8.26
CA GLU A 63 -15.25 4.45 7.76
C GLU A 63 -13.87 4.01 7.21
N ALA A 64 -13.09 4.93 6.65
CA ALA A 64 -11.70 4.64 6.26
C ALA A 64 -10.79 4.35 7.47
N LEU A 65 -10.98 5.07 8.58
CA LEU A 65 -10.27 4.77 9.83
C LEU A 65 -10.69 3.41 10.40
N ASP A 66 -12.00 3.16 10.41
CA ASP A 66 -12.55 1.89 10.89
C ASP A 66 -12.03 0.73 10.02
N TYR A 67 -12.01 0.87 8.69
CA TYR A 67 -11.43 -0.08 7.75
C TYR A 67 -9.97 -0.42 8.10
N LEU A 68 -9.14 0.58 8.39
CA LEU A 68 -7.74 0.34 8.76
C LEU A 68 -7.60 -0.58 9.98
N THR A 69 -8.54 -0.52 10.94
CA THR A 69 -8.48 -1.37 12.14
C THR A 69 -8.58 -2.87 11.85
N TRP A 70 -9.15 -3.25 10.69
CA TRP A 70 -9.28 -4.64 10.24
C TRP A 70 -8.02 -5.17 9.53
N THR A 71 -7.04 -4.31 9.27
CA THR A 71 -5.86 -4.66 8.48
C THR A 71 -4.74 -5.29 9.32
N TYR A 72 -3.87 -6.06 8.67
CA TYR A 72 -2.63 -6.53 9.29
C TYR A 72 -1.72 -5.36 9.73
N PHE A 73 -1.77 -4.25 9.01
CA PHE A 73 -1.04 -3.02 9.36
C PHE A 73 -1.42 -2.54 10.77
N PHE A 74 -2.71 -2.43 11.09
CA PHE A 74 -3.12 -1.98 12.42
C PHE A 74 -2.64 -2.92 13.54
N ARG A 75 -2.69 -4.23 13.30
CA ARG A 75 -2.15 -5.23 14.26
C ARG A 75 -0.65 -5.04 14.49
N ARG A 76 0.13 -4.77 13.45
CA ARG A 76 1.57 -4.55 13.56
C ARG A 76 1.94 -3.20 14.14
N LEU A 77 1.17 -2.16 13.83
CA LEU A 77 1.36 -0.81 14.36
C LEU A 77 1.32 -0.79 15.90
N LEU A 78 0.41 -1.56 16.51
CA LEU A 78 0.32 -1.68 17.97
C LEU A 78 1.50 -2.41 18.61
N VAL A 79 2.19 -3.27 17.86
CA VAL A 79 3.31 -4.09 18.35
C VAL A 79 4.66 -3.42 18.10
N ASN A 80 4.82 -2.74 16.97
CA ASN A 80 6.08 -2.14 16.54
C ASN A 80 5.85 -0.75 15.91
N PRO A 81 5.38 0.25 16.70
CA PRO A 81 5.03 1.56 16.17
C PRO A 81 6.22 2.31 15.53
N SER A 82 7.42 2.11 16.07
CA SER A 82 8.64 2.75 15.57
C SER A 82 8.99 2.33 14.15
N TYR A 83 8.68 1.10 13.74
CA TYR A 83 8.87 0.64 12.35
C TYR A 83 8.04 1.46 11.36
N TYR A 84 6.89 1.96 11.80
CA TYR A 84 5.98 2.76 10.99
C TYR A 84 6.23 4.27 11.13
N ASN A 85 7.30 4.71 11.80
CA ASN A 85 7.57 6.12 12.10
C ASN A 85 6.46 6.81 12.92
N MET A 86 5.76 6.06 13.78
CA MET A 86 4.82 6.66 14.72
C MET A 86 5.60 7.19 15.93
N GLU A 87 5.80 8.50 15.98
CA GLU A 87 6.47 9.18 17.09
C GLU A 87 5.47 9.62 18.17
N PRO A 88 5.84 9.59 19.46
CA PRO A 88 5.01 10.13 20.52
C PRO A 88 4.86 11.65 20.39
N LEU A 89 3.61 12.14 20.46
CA LEU A 89 3.30 13.57 20.34
C LEU A 89 3.91 14.41 21.48
N SER A 90 4.06 13.82 22.67
CA SER A 90 4.80 14.39 23.80
C SER A 90 5.08 13.31 24.86
N ASN A 91 5.98 13.60 25.82
CA ASN A 91 6.30 12.69 26.93
C ASN A 91 5.11 12.36 27.85
N ASN A 92 4.00 13.12 27.77
CA ASN A 92 2.82 12.96 28.64
C ASN A 92 1.53 12.67 27.85
N THR A 93 1.61 12.39 26.55
CA THR A 93 0.41 12.14 25.73
C THR A 93 -0.04 10.69 25.85
N ASN A 94 -1.35 10.46 25.96
CA ASN A 94 -1.93 9.13 25.96
C ASN A 94 -1.62 8.41 24.63
N GLU A 95 -1.12 7.18 24.69
CA GLU A 95 -0.78 6.34 23.53
C GLU A 95 -1.94 6.24 22.53
N GLN A 96 -3.18 6.17 23.03
CA GLN A 96 -4.38 6.12 22.18
C GLN A 96 -4.59 7.39 21.36
N GLN A 97 -4.27 8.56 21.93
CA GLN A 97 -4.40 9.84 21.22
C GLN A 97 -3.35 9.94 20.11
N THR A 98 -2.12 9.52 20.38
CA THR A 98 -1.04 9.43 19.38
C THR A 98 -1.44 8.52 18.23
N LEU A 99 -1.95 7.32 18.52
CA LEU A 99 -2.41 6.35 17.53
C LEU A 99 -3.52 6.92 16.64
N ASN A 100 -4.58 7.48 17.24
CA ASN A 100 -5.71 8.03 16.51
C ASN A 100 -5.28 9.20 15.61
N THR A 101 -4.38 10.04 16.10
CA THR A 101 -3.82 11.18 15.34
C THR A 101 -3.02 10.68 14.14
N TYR A 102 -2.16 9.69 14.35
CA TYR A 102 -1.34 9.07 13.31
C TYR A 102 -2.18 8.40 12.21
N LEU A 103 -3.17 7.59 12.59
CA LEU A 103 -4.10 6.97 11.62
C LEU A 103 -4.90 8.02 10.86
N SER A 104 -5.40 9.04 11.55
CA SER A 104 -6.12 10.16 10.93
C SER A 104 -5.28 10.91 9.91
N ALA A 105 -3.99 11.11 10.20
CA ALA A 105 -3.05 11.77 9.29
C ALA A 105 -2.77 10.93 8.04
N ILE A 106 -2.56 9.62 8.20
CA ILE A 106 -2.34 8.70 7.07
C ILE A 106 -3.55 8.62 6.15
N VAL A 107 -4.75 8.46 6.73
CA VAL A 107 -6.00 8.43 5.95
C VAL A 107 -6.19 9.76 5.23
N GLN A 108 -6.02 10.89 5.94
CA GLN A 108 -6.14 12.21 5.32
C GLN A 108 -5.17 12.38 4.14
N ARG A 109 -3.89 12.04 4.33
CA ARG A 109 -2.89 12.13 3.27
C ARG A 109 -3.28 11.31 2.04
N SER A 110 -3.75 10.08 2.27
CA SER A 110 -4.14 9.17 1.18
C SER A 110 -5.39 9.67 0.44
N LEU A 111 -6.37 10.22 1.16
CA LEU A 111 -7.54 10.85 0.55
C LEU A 111 -7.15 12.10 -0.25
N ASP A 112 -6.25 12.94 0.28
CA ASP A 112 -5.76 14.13 -0.41
C ASP A 112 -5.02 13.76 -1.71
N GLU A 113 -4.23 12.69 -1.71
CA GLU A 113 -3.60 12.14 -2.92
C GLU A 113 -4.65 11.73 -3.97
N LEU A 114 -5.71 11.03 -3.56
CA LEU A 114 -6.79 10.62 -4.46
C LEU A 114 -7.63 11.79 -4.99
N ILE A 115 -7.86 12.82 -4.17
CA ILE A 115 -8.55 14.05 -4.58
C ILE A 115 -7.71 14.79 -5.64
N ARG A 116 -6.41 14.97 -5.38
CA ARG A 116 -5.47 15.58 -6.34
C ARG A 116 -5.40 14.79 -7.64
N ALA A 117 -5.49 13.47 -7.55
CA ALA A 117 -5.52 12.58 -8.70
C ALA A 117 -6.85 12.61 -9.49
N THR A 118 -7.86 13.36 -9.01
CA THR A 118 -9.22 13.37 -9.55
C THR A 118 -9.92 12.01 -9.51
N CYS A 119 -9.48 11.12 -8.61
CA CYS A 119 -10.09 9.82 -8.39
C CYS A 119 -11.34 9.94 -7.51
N ILE A 120 -11.30 10.75 -6.46
CA ILE A 120 -12.43 10.95 -5.55
C ILE A 120 -12.73 12.44 -5.36
N PHE A 121 -13.93 12.74 -4.88
CA PHE A 121 -14.31 14.07 -4.39
C PHE A 121 -15.18 13.96 -3.13
N VAL A 122 -15.25 15.04 -2.36
CA VAL A 122 -16.14 15.16 -1.21
C VAL A 122 -17.42 15.85 -1.70
N ASN A 123 -18.58 15.29 -1.36
CA ASN A 123 -19.87 15.86 -1.72
C ASN A 123 -20.00 17.29 -1.14
N GLU A 124 -20.40 18.24 -1.97
CA GLU A 124 -20.52 19.66 -1.59
C GLU A 124 -21.66 19.90 -0.59
N ASP A 125 -22.72 19.09 -0.63
CA ASP A 125 -23.93 19.28 0.17
C ASP A 125 -23.69 18.99 1.66
N ASP A 126 -22.93 17.93 1.97
CA ASP A 126 -22.69 17.47 3.35
C ASP A 126 -21.23 17.62 3.81
N GLN A 127 -20.32 17.97 2.89
CA GLN A 127 -18.88 18.10 3.10
C GLN A 127 -18.23 16.90 3.81
N ARG A 128 -18.83 15.72 3.70
CA ARG A 128 -18.40 14.52 4.44
C ARG A 128 -18.37 13.27 3.58
N THR A 129 -19.31 13.13 2.66
CA THR A 129 -19.45 11.91 1.86
C THR A 129 -18.40 11.86 0.77
N LEU A 130 -17.63 10.78 0.73
CA LEU A 130 -16.64 10.49 -0.30
C LEU A 130 -17.33 9.82 -1.48
N GLN A 131 -17.09 10.33 -2.69
CA GLN A 131 -17.64 9.76 -3.91
C GLN A 131 -16.53 9.45 -4.92
N ALA A 132 -16.64 8.27 -5.54
CA ALA A 132 -15.72 7.84 -6.59
C ALA A 132 -16.11 8.44 -7.95
N THR A 133 -15.12 8.97 -8.67
CA THR A 133 -15.25 9.39 -10.07
C THR A 133 -15.14 8.20 -11.03
N VAL A 134 -15.29 8.47 -12.33
CA VAL A 134 -15.00 7.48 -13.39
C VAL A 134 -13.52 7.05 -13.37
N HIS A 135 -12.58 7.96 -13.08
CA HIS A 135 -11.16 7.64 -12.96
C HIS A 135 -10.90 6.62 -11.85
N ALA A 136 -11.50 6.80 -10.68
CA ALA A 136 -11.43 5.85 -9.58
C ALA A 136 -11.97 4.47 -9.97
N ARG A 137 -13.11 4.43 -10.66
CA ARG A 137 -13.73 3.19 -11.13
C ARG A 137 -12.84 2.44 -12.13
N ILE A 138 -12.21 3.16 -13.05
CA ILE A 138 -11.25 2.58 -14.01
C ILE A 138 -10.03 2.02 -13.26
N ALA A 139 -9.43 2.83 -12.36
CA ALA A 139 -8.28 2.41 -11.54
C ALA A 139 -8.59 1.11 -10.77
N SER A 140 -9.73 1.09 -10.07
CA SER A 140 -10.15 -0.06 -9.26
C SER A 140 -10.50 -1.28 -10.09
N HIS A 141 -11.17 -1.11 -11.24
CA HIS A 141 -11.62 -2.24 -12.06
C HIS A 141 -10.45 -2.95 -12.75
N TYR A 142 -9.48 -2.19 -13.25
CA TYR A 142 -8.33 -2.75 -13.98
C TYR A 142 -7.09 -2.94 -13.13
N TYR A 143 -7.18 -2.66 -11.82
CA TYR A 143 -6.06 -2.76 -10.88
C TYR A 143 -4.85 -1.91 -11.31
N ILE A 144 -5.14 -0.67 -11.70
CA ILE A 144 -4.15 0.32 -12.14
C ILE A 144 -3.99 1.35 -11.02
N SER A 145 -2.76 1.76 -10.76
CA SER A 145 -2.47 2.78 -9.75
C SER A 145 -3.16 4.10 -10.08
N TYR A 146 -3.67 4.77 -9.06
CA TYR A 146 -4.24 6.11 -9.14
C TYR A 146 -3.28 7.11 -9.81
N ARG A 147 -1.96 6.89 -9.67
CA ARG A 147 -0.91 7.72 -10.27
C ARG A 147 -0.88 7.61 -11.79
N THR A 148 -1.02 6.40 -12.32
CA THR A 148 -1.09 6.15 -13.76
C THR A 148 -2.34 6.75 -14.35
N ILE A 149 -3.49 6.57 -13.69
CA ILE A 149 -4.75 7.18 -14.14
C ILE A 149 -4.69 8.71 -14.09
N HIS A 150 -4.07 9.30 -13.06
CA HIS A 150 -3.86 10.74 -13.00
C HIS A 150 -3.01 11.25 -14.16
N MET A 151 -1.92 10.55 -14.47
CA MET A 151 -1.04 10.89 -15.58
C MET A 151 -1.77 10.74 -16.93
N PHE A 152 -2.59 9.70 -17.11
CA PHE A 152 -3.44 9.54 -18.29
C PHE A 152 -4.45 10.68 -18.42
N ALA A 153 -5.12 11.06 -17.34
CA ALA A 153 -6.08 12.17 -17.35
C ALA A 153 -5.43 13.51 -17.74
N GLN A 154 -4.13 13.69 -17.46
CA GLN A 154 -3.39 14.90 -17.82
C GLN A 154 -2.82 14.87 -19.25
N ARG A 155 -2.41 13.71 -19.75
CA ARG A 155 -1.67 13.59 -21.02
C ARG A 155 -2.52 13.12 -22.20
N VAL A 156 -3.58 12.36 -21.95
CA VAL A 156 -4.44 11.83 -23.02
C VAL A 156 -5.43 12.92 -23.42
N THR A 157 -5.30 13.39 -24.67
CA THR A 157 -6.23 14.36 -25.28
C THR A 157 -6.90 13.74 -26.50
N SER A 158 -7.97 14.36 -27.00
CA SER A 158 -8.72 13.87 -28.17
C SER A 158 -7.91 13.80 -29.46
N ASN A 159 -6.80 14.54 -29.55
CA ASN A 159 -5.95 14.63 -30.75
C ASN A 159 -4.62 13.87 -30.62
N ILE A 160 -4.47 13.01 -29.60
CA ILE A 160 -3.24 12.26 -29.37
C ILE A 160 -2.95 11.30 -30.52
N THR A 161 -1.69 11.27 -30.98
CA THR A 161 -1.24 10.31 -31.99
C THR A 161 -0.96 8.94 -31.38
N LEU A 162 -0.89 7.88 -32.20
CA LEU A 162 -0.54 6.55 -31.72
C LEU A 162 0.86 6.50 -31.07
N GLY A 163 1.82 7.24 -31.61
CA GLY A 163 3.18 7.30 -31.07
C GLY A 163 3.20 7.93 -29.67
N GLU A 164 2.51 9.06 -29.50
CA GLU A 164 2.37 9.72 -28.19
C GLU A 164 1.59 8.86 -27.20
N LEU A 165 0.57 8.12 -27.65
CA LEU A 165 -0.18 7.21 -26.78
C LEU A 165 0.70 6.09 -26.23
N ILE A 166 1.55 5.49 -27.08
CA ILE A 166 2.51 4.47 -26.65
C ILE A 166 3.51 5.05 -25.65
N ASP A 167 4.01 6.26 -25.91
CA ASP A 167 4.90 6.97 -24.99
C ASP A 167 4.24 7.20 -23.62
N VAL A 168 2.99 7.68 -23.61
CA VAL A 168 2.19 7.88 -22.40
C VAL A 168 2.01 6.56 -21.64
N ILE A 169 1.65 5.46 -22.31
CA ILE A 169 1.49 4.14 -21.68
C ILE A 169 2.83 3.66 -21.10
N SER A 170 3.95 3.86 -21.81
CA SER A 170 5.27 3.46 -21.33
C SER A 170 5.70 4.21 -20.05
N CYS A 171 5.14 5.40 -19.81
CA CYS A 171 5.35 6.19 -18.61
C CYS A 171 4.47 5.78 -17.41
N ALA A 172 3.68 4.70 -17.52
CA ALA A 172 2.83 4.23 -16.43
C ALA A 172 3.63 3.87 -15.17
N TYR A 173 3.07 4.15 -13.99
CA TYR A 173 3.71 3.90 -12.70
C TYR A 173 4.01 2.42 -12.47
N GLU A 174 3.23 1.52 -13.07
CA GLU A 174 3.44 0.07 -13.04
C GLU A 174 4.79 -0.35 -13.63
N TYR A 175 5.36 0.46 -14.52
CA TYR A 175 6.67 0.19 -15.12
C TYR A 175 7.83 0.82 -14.34
N ALA A 176 7.58 1.52 -13.23
CA ALA A 176 8.63 2.18 -12.45
C ALA A 176 9.63 1.18 -11.82
N GLU A 177 9.23 -0.08 -11.63
CA GLU A 177 10.10 -1.14 -11.11
C GLU A 177 10.76 -1.97 -12.23
N MET A 178 10.47 -1.68 -13.50
CA MET A 178 11.17 -2.34 -14.60
C MET A 178 12.61 -1.80 -14.69
N PRO A 179 13.61 -2.69 -14.80
CA PRO A 179 15.02 -2.32 -14.84
C PRO A 179 15.44 -1.61 -16.13
#